data_AF-A0AAE0HBU0-F1
#
_entry.id   AF-A0AAE0HBU0-F1
#
_cell.length_a   1.000
_cell.length_b   1.000
_cell.length_c   1.000
_cell.angle_alpha   90.00
_cell.angle_beta   90.00
_cell.angle_gamma   90.00
#
_symmetry.space_group_name_H-M   'P 1'
#
loop_
_entity.id
_entity.type
_entity.pdbx_description
1 polymer ?
#
loop_
_entity_poly.entity_id
_entity_poly.type
_entity_poly.pdbx_seq_one_letter_code
_entity_poly.pdbx_strand_id
1 'polypeptide(L)'
;MEEPSPLLRLTTPIRRRIYSFIGIVPWDRVKLPHKFDLYGRKTPAREQPEASAFHGLLLSCRVVYSEAAPLLYSANRFILHYAHAGPGFPEPSDPLRPLRALTPTALASLTNLTIVLNQASCHHDFSHGGYYSLCCLGRDETGLGPGFLCKGEFHSNAHNLPLLATSPTNLEGNDNGKASDAQFAAAQQLLAKWHSAATHLSFITSGQLDLALVCDIDPHHERALEVAASVIIPLRRIPQLKACHIRLCKIPDPGLQRASQDAVSEVLRIAPAPYARPSTSQTSLVTLPPELRLRILEYTDLIVPTREVTWSRQERGYVVFYRDSDHSPDREHRDRFSPCLSSSCDRTSIGCFCRRRHAAFSFTCDCWAPPGPRLFLICRTLYRDAQFTFFSGNHFIIHDYWADPCWALPFIDIYEEPASPTLPYDYPSERFGASQFLREVIPTHCLAYLRFLELVFPSYLPQSWPQAGQPAMQDWWATVGWLEDKIQAPALTIRLVVADKAPCAPYMDFNAITPSEMDTIMRSFQELLRSLKPLADRGLARFYTTFRSPWRYVGKPQNGRVRLRWCQEQDRALKERSERFVMGNRYGELYANGRKEPRESFWTWTHYAQC
;
A
#
# COMPACT_ATOMS: atom_id res chain seq x y z
N MET A 1 0.99 48.29 46.06
CA MET A 1 0.23 47.48 45.11
C MET A 1 1.09 47.31 43.90
N GLU A 2 1.57 46.10 43.62
CA GLU A 2 2.34 45.87 42.39
C GLU A 2 1.43 46.04 41.18
N GLU A 3 1.89 46.84 40.23
CA GLU A 3 1.19 47.09 38.99
C GLU A 3 1.08 45.78 38.19
N PRO A 4 -0.10 45.39 37.67
CA PRO A 4 -0.26 44.14 36.94
C PRO A 4 0.63 44.13 35.69
N SER A 5 1.21 42.96 35.38
CA SER A 5 2.05 42.76 34.19
C SER A 5 1.44 43.40 32.95
N PRO A 6 2.22 44.14 32.12
CA PRO A 6 1.72 44.80 30.91
C PRO A 6 0.94 43.86 29.98
N LEU A 7 1.35 42.59 29.91
CA LEU A 7 0.65 41.57 29.12
C LEU A 7 -0.79 41.32 29.61
N LEU A 8 -1.00 41.31 30.93
CA LEU A 8 -2.31 41.09 31.55
C LEU A 8 -3.25 42.30 31.40
N ARG A 9 -2.72 43.49 31.11
CA ARG A 9 -3.51 44.70 30.81
C ARG A 9 -4.14 44.66 29.42
N LEU A 10 -3.59 43.85 28.51
CA LEU A 10 -4.15 43.67 27.17
C LEU A 10 -5.49 42.93 27.25
N THR A 11 -6.33 43.04 26.23
CA THR A 11 -7.55 42.22 26.14
C THR A 11 -7.19 40.78 25.75
N THR A 12 -8.02 39.80 26.13
CA THR A 12 -7.81 38.39 25.76
C THR A 12 -7.59 38.18 24.25
N PRO A 13 -8.35 38.84 23.34
CA PRO A 13 -8.08 38.73 21.90
C PRO A 13 -6.69 39.18 21.47
N ILE A 14 -6.15 40.25 22.06
CA ILE A 14 -4.80 40.74 21.76
C ILE A 14 -3.76 39.73 22.29
N ARG A 15 -3.94 39.23 23.52
CA ARG A 15 -3.07 38.18 24.07
C ARG A 15 -3.06 36.92 23.19
N ARG A 16 -4.21 36.48 22.69
CA ARG A 16 -4.30 35.33 21.77
C ARG A 16 -3.53 35.55 20.46
N ARG A 17 -3.55 36.77 19.92
CA ARG A 17 -2.71 37.12 18.76
C ARG A 17 -1.24 37.02 19.12
N ILE A 18 -0.82 37.53 20.27
CA ILE A 18 0.57 37.39 20.75
C ILE A 18 0.96 35.91 20.89
N TYR A 19 0.10 35.08 21.47
CA TYR A 19 0.34 33.63 21.59
C TYR A 19 0.52 32.97 20.22
N SER A 20 -0.29 33.35 19.24
CA SER A 20 -0.18 32.86 17.86
C SER A 20 1.13 33.32 17.21
N PHE A 21 1.54 34.58 17.46
CA PHE A 21 2.78 35.14 16.92
C PHE A 21 4.02 34.42 17.46
N ILE A 22 3.99 34.02 18.74
CA ILE A 22 5.08 33.27 19.39
C ILE A 22 5.08 31.79 18.97
N GLY A 23 4.06 31.33 18.22
CA GLY A 23 4.01 29.98 17.68
C GLY A 23 3.28 28.95 18.57
N ILE A 24 2.43 29.39 19.51
CA ILE A 24 1.55 28.45 20.23
C ILE A 24 0.57 27.80 19.26
N VAL A 25 0.08 28.54 18.27
CA VAL A 25 -0.79 28.02 17.22
C VAL A 25 -0.28 28.52 15.86
N PRO A 26 -0.57 27.82 14.75
CA PRO A 26 -0.24 28.33 13.42
C PRO A 26 -0.84 29.71 13.20
N TRP A 27 0.01 30.68 12.83
CA TRP A 27 -0.42 32.06 12.59
C TRP A 27 -1.44 32.18 11.44
N ASP A 28 -1.24 31.37 10.41
CA ASP A 28 -2.10 31.32 9.24
C ASP A 28 -3.01 30.09 9.34
N ARG A 29 -4.33 30.30 9.24
CA ARG A 29 -5.32 29.22 9.27
C ARG A 29 -5.21 28.28 8.07
N VAL A 30 -4.53 28.70 7.00
CA VAL A 30 -4.21 27.86 5.84
C VAL A 30 -3.05 26.92 6.16
N LYS A 31 -2.21 27.22 7.15
CA LYS A 31 -1.10 26.35 7.56
C LYS A 31 -1.60 25.19 8.42
N LEU A 32 -0.92 24.06 8.25
CA LEU A 32 -1.18 22.84 9.01
C LEU A 32 -0.88 23.05 10.52
N PRO A 33 -1.59 22.34 11.42
CA PRO A 33 -1.26 22.27 12.84
C PRO A 33 0.23 22.01 13.10
N HIS A 34 0.82 22.66 14.10
CA HIS A 34 2.18 22.30 14.50
C HIS A 34 2.19 20.89 15.10
N LYS A 35 3.36 20.23 15.02
CA LYS A 35 3.57 18.87 15.52
C LYS A 35 4.57 18.93 16.67
N PHE A 36 4.17 18.45 17.83
CA PHE A 36 5.04 18.43 19.01
C PHE A 36 5.29 16.99 19.45
N ASP A 37 6.56 16.58 19.55
CA ASP A 37 6.93 15.39 20.29
C ASP A 37 6.91 15.73 21.78
N LEU A 38 6.15 14.99 22.58
CA LEU A 38 6.03 15.20 24.02
C LEU A 38 7.35 14.95 24.78
N TYR A 39 8.33 14.29 24.16
CA TYR A 39 9.70 14.19 24.66
C TYR A 39 10.59 15.39 24.31
N GLY A 40 10.07 16.35 23.54
CA GLY A 40 10.85 17.50 23.09
C GLY A 40 11.90 17.17 22.03
N ARG A 41 11.82 15.99 21.39
CA ARG A 41 12.67 15.69 20.23
C ARG A 41 12.31 16.64 19.09
N LYS A 42 13.34 17.16 18.42
CA LYS A 42 13.14 18.00 17.24
C LYS A 42 12.51 17.14 16.14
N THR A 43 11.30 17.52 15.73
CA THR A 43 10.70 17.03 14.50
C THR A 43 11.49 17.64 13.33
N PRO A 44 11.83 16.88 12.28
CA PRO A 44 12.63 17.37 11.15
C PRO A 44 11.91 18.43 10.28
N ALA A 45 10.69 18.84 10.64
CA ALA A 45 9.94 19.85 9.91
C ALA A 45 10.59 21.23 10.12
N ARG A 46 11.27 21.75 9.09
CA ARG A 46 12.01 23.03 9.08
C ARG A 46 11.20 24.27 9.49
N GLU A 47 9.88 24.18 9.62
CA GLU A 47 8.97 25.31 9.87
C GLU A 47 8.27 25.28 11.23
N GLN A 48 8.62 24.34 12.13
CA GLN A 48 7.95 24.27 13.42
C GLN A 48 8.65 25.16 14.46
N PRO A 49 7.90 25.99 15.21
CA PRO A 49 8.47 26.80 16.27
C PRO A 49 9.08 25.87 17.32
N GLU A 50 10.31 26.17 17.76
CA GLU A 50 10.91 25.41 18.85
C GLU A 50 10.05 25.57 20.11
N ALA A 51 9.76 24.47 20.81
CA ALA A 51 8.95 24.51 22.04
C ALA A 51 9.54 25.45 23.11
N SER A 52 10.86 25.66 23.09
CA SER A 52 11.58 26.64 23.90
C SER A 52 11.06 28.07 23.73
N ALA A 53 10.56 28.44 22.54
CA ALA A 53 10.08 29.78 22.22
C ALA A 53 8.84 30.20 23.03
N PHE A 54 7.96 29.25 23.37
CA PHE A 54 6.74 29.51 24.15
C PHE A 54 6.72 28.83 25.52
N HIS A 55 7.73 28.02 25.87
CA HIS A 55 7.78 27.36 27.19
C HIS A 55 7.76 28.37 28.34
N GLY A 56 8.55 29.45 28.26
CA GLY A 56 8.55 30.51 29.26
C GLY A 56 7.18 31.19 29.43
N LEU A 57 6.40 31.27 28.35
CA LEU A 57 5.05 31.83 28.40
C LEU A 57 4.11 30.92 29.20
N LEU A 58 4.18 29.60 29.03
CA LEU A 58 3.39 28.64 29.80
C LEU A 58 3.77 28.64 31.29
N LEU A 59 5.02 28.97 31.62
CA LEU A 59 5.49 29.06 33.00
C LEU A 59 5.24 30.42 33.67
N SER A 60 4.80 31.44 32.92
CA SER A 60 4.75 32.83 33.39
C SER A 60 3.79 33.05 34.55
N CYS A 61 2.49 32.79 34.37
CA CYS A 61 1.49 32.87 35.44
C CYS A 61 0.26 32.01 35.13
N ARG A 62 -0.57 31.75 36.16
CA ARG A 62 -1.78 30.93 36.04
C ARG A 62 -2.78 31.45 35.00
N VAL A 63 -2.94 32.77 34.89
CA VAL A 63 -3.86 33.38 33.92
C VAL A 63 -3.39 33.09 32.50
N VAL A 64 -2.11 33.38 32.19
CA VAL A 64 -1.54 33.10 30.88
C VAL A 64 -1.59 31.60 30.57
N TYR A 65 -1.23 30.72 31.52
CA TYR A 65 -1.32 29.27 31.32
C TYR A 65 -2.76 28.83 30.99
N SER A 66 -3.75 29.32 31.74
CA SER A 66 -5.17 28.97 31.54
C SER A 66 -5.71 29.43 30.17
N GLU A 67 -5.10 30.43 29.55
CA GLU A 67 -5.45 30.87 28.19
C GLU A 67 -4.63 30.18 27.10
N ALA A 68 -3.32 30.04 27.31
CA ALA A 68 -2.37 29.56 26.31
C ALA A 68 -2.40 28.03 26.17
N ALA A 69 -2.50 27.29 27.27
CA ALA A 69 -2.48 25.82 27.22
C ALA A 69 -3.66 25.25 26.42
N PRO A 70 -4.92 25.69 26.59
CA PRO A 70 -6.01 25.21 25.76
C PRO A 70 -5.81 25.48 24.27
N LEU A 71 -5.23 26.63 23.90
CA LEU A 71 -4.91 26.95 22.51
C LEU A 71 -3.82 26.03 21.96
N LEU A 72 -2.77 25.78 22.74
CA LEU A 72 -1.69 24.86 22.39
C LEU A 72 -2.24 23.46 22.12
N TYR A 73 -3.04 22.90 23.03
CA TYR A 73 -3.50 21.52 22.92
C TYR A 73 -4.64 21.32 21.91
N SER A 74 -5.45 22.35 21.65
CA SER A 74 -6.58 22.26 20.72
C SER A 74 -6.21 22.54 19.26
N ALA A 75 -5.16 23.32 19.00
CA ALA A 75 -4.77 23.73 17.65
C ALA A 75 -3.62 22.92 17.03
N ASN A 76 -2.97 22.04 17.81
CA ASN A 76 -1.77 21.33 17.39
C ASN A 76 -1.89 19.82 17.53
N ARG A 77 -0.95 19.09 16.92
CA ARG A 77 -0.83 17.64 16.97
C ARG A 77 0.29 17.25 17.93
N PHE A 78 0.00 16.33 18.84
CA PHE A 78 0.96 15.85 19.81
C PHE A 78 1.29 14.40 19.56
N ILE A 79 2.56 14.05 19.73
CA ILE A 79 3.04 12.69 19.54
C ILE A 79 3.83 12.24 20.74
N LEU A 80 3.61 11.00 21.09
CA LEU A 80 4.36 10.29 22.09
C LEU A 80 4.93 9.04 21.44
N HIS A 81 6.26 8.98 21.25
CA HIS A 81 6.88 7.68 21.00
C HIS A 81 7.37 7.08 22.30
N TYR A 82 7.09 5.81 22.49
CA TYR A 82 7.81 4.97 23.43
C TYR A 82 9.26 4.93 22.97
N ALA A 83 10.09 5.74 23.62
CA ALA A 83 11.50 5.78 23.33
C ALA A 83 12.14 4.51 23.88
N HIS A 84 12.55 3.59 23.01
CA HIS A 84 13.80 2.91 23.31
C HIS A 84 14.88 3.96 23.22
N ALA A 85 15.66 4.13 24.26
CA ALA A 85 16.80 5.01 24.17
C ALA A 85 17.68 4.51 23.02
N GLY A 86 17.90 5.37 22.02
CA GLY A 86 18.88 5.09 21.00
C GLY A 86 20.25 4.85 21.65
N PRO A 87 21.20 4.26 20.91
CA PRO A 87 22.54 3.99 21.42
C PRO A 87 23.14 5.27 22.06
N GLY A 88 23.46 5.21 23.36
CA GLY A 88 24.10 6.31 24.08
C GLY A 88 23.18 7.23 24.91
N PHE A 89 21.86 7.02 24.91
CA PHE A 89 20.95 7.67 25.87
C PHE A 89 20.52 6.69 26.97
N PRO A 90 20.38 7.11 28.23
CA PRO A 90 19.78 6.27 29.26
C PRO A 90 18.31 6.02 28.93
N GLU A 91 17.88 4.76 29.00
CA GLU A 91 16.46 4.42 28.83
C GLU A 91 15.65 5.16 29.91
N PRO A 92 14.66 5.98 29.51
CA PRO A 92 13.83 6.64 30.50
C PRO A 92 13.12 5.57 31.32
N SER A 93 13.20 5.66 32.65
CA SER A 93 12.52 4.72 33.56
C SER A 93 11.00 4.65 33.28
N ASP A 94 10.46 5.75 32.76
CA ASP A 94 9.05 5.88 32.42
C ASP A 94 8.82 6.57 31.05
N PRO A 95 8.81 5.80 29.96
CA PRO A 95 8.61 6.26 28.58
C PRO A 95 7.17 6.69 28.26
N LEU A 96 6.27 6.77 29.24
CA LEU A 96 4.95 7.40 29.06
C LEU A 96 4.72 8.55 30.05
N ARG A 97 5.76 8.97 30.80
CA ARG A 97 5.69 10.08 31.76
C ARG A 97 5.15 11.38 31.16
N PRO A 98 5.53 11.84 29.94
CA PRO A 98 5.03 13.09 29.39
C PRO A 98 3.50 13.11 29.26
N LEU A 99 2.90 11.97 28.93
CA LEU A 99 1.44 11.87 28.85
C LEU A 99 0.79 12.02 30.22
N ARG A 100 1.35 11.37 31.25
CA ARG A 100 0.87 11.46 32.63
C ARG A 100 1.14 12.84 33.27
N ALA A 101 2.10 13.58 32.72
CA ALA A 101 2.42 14.94 33.15
C ALA A 101 1.43 15.99 32.59
N LEU A 102 0.61 15.64 31.59
CA LEU A 102 -0.44 16.55 31.11
C LEU A 102 -1.47 16.77 32.21
N THR A 103 -1.85 18.04 32.44
CA THR A 103 -2.89 18.37 33.41
C THR A 103 -4.27 17.96 32.88
N PRO A 104 -5.28 17.76 33.75
CA PRO A 104 -6.65 17.51 33.31
C PRO A 104 -7.18 18.56 32.33
N THR A 105 -6.83 19.84 32.52
CA THR A 105 -7.21 20.93 31.60
C THR A 105 -6.54 20.81 30.23
N ALA A 106 -5.26 20.39 30.19
CA ALA A 106 -4.55 20.13 28.94
C ALA A 106 -5.20 18.98 28.17
N LEU A 107 -5.50 17.87 28.86
CA LEU A 107 -6.17 16.70 28.30
C LEU A 107 -7.58 17.02 27.80
N ALA A 108 -8.36 17.79 28.56
CA ALA A 108 -9.68 18.27 28.13
C ALA A 108 -9.60 19.16 26.88
N SER A 109 -8.46 19.82 26.64
CA SER A 109 -8.26 20.67 25.46
C SER A 109 -7.64 19.92 24.26
N LEU A 110 -7.14 18.71 24.46
CA LEU A 110 -6.39 17.95 23.47
C LEU A 110 -7.29 17.47 22.33
N THR A 111 -6.96 17.86 21.09
CA THR A 111 -7.75 17.47 19.90
C THR A 111 -7.08 16.43 19.03
N ASN A 112 -5.75 16.29 19.07
CA ASN A 112 -5.00 15.34 18.25
C ASN A 112 -3.82 14.75 19.04
N LEU A 113 -3.82 13.42 19.19
CA LEU A 113 -2.75 12.68 19.86
C LEU A 113 -2.37 11.44 19.05
N THR A 114 -1.07 11.25 18.83
CA THR A 114 -0.53 10.01 18.29
C THR A 114 0.36 9.34 19.32
N ILE A 115 0.10 8.07 19.61
CA ILE A 115 0.85 7.26 20.55
C ILE A 115 1.50 6.12 19.78
N VAL A 116 2.81 6.02 19.87
CA VAL A 116 3.61 5.00 19.21
C VAL A 116 4.27 4.16 20.28
N LEU A 117 3.64 3.04 20.64
CA LEU A 117 4.20 2.09 21.59
C LEU A 117 5.32 1.26 20.96
N ASN A 118 5.12 0.87 19.70
CA ASN A 118 6.10 0.16 18.91
C ASN A 118 5.87 0.43 17.43
N GLN A 119 6.93 0.73 16.67
CA GLN A 119 6.83 1.01 15.23
C GLN A 119 7.94 0.27 14.50
N ALA A 120 7.55 -0.74 13.72
CA ALA A 120 8.45 -1.59 12.95
C ALA A 120 8.49 -1.21 11.46
N SER A 121 7.78 -0.15 11.08
CA SER A 121 7.92 0.44 9.75
C SER A 121 7.46 1.90 9.77
N CYS A 122 7.99 2.75 8.89
CA CYS A 122 7.47 4.11 8.71
C CYS A 122 7.24 4.43 7.24
N HIS A 123 6.21 5.24 6.99
CA HIS A 123 5.87 5.77 5.66
C HIS A 123 6.19 7.27 5.61
N HIS A 124 7.41 7.66 5.96
CA HIS A 124 7.81 9.05 5.78
C HIS A 124 8.08 9.31 4.30
N ASP A 125 7.35 10.28 3.75
CA ASP A 125 7.57 10.84 2.42
C ASP A 125 8.92 11.59 2.41
N PHE A 126 9.97 10.93 1.93
CA PHE A 126 11.28 11.55 1.77
C PHE A 126 11.25 12.46 0.54
N SER A 127 10.86 13.72 0.76
CA SER A 127 10.85 14.77 -0.28
C SER A 127 12.24 15.23 -0.77
N HIS A 128 13.33 14.61 -0.31
CA HIS A 128 14.70 14.96 -0.71
C HIS A 128 15.28 13.92 -1.67
N GLY A 129 14.80 13.89 -2.92
CA GLY A 129 15.52 13.43 -4.13
C GLY A 129 16.31 12.11 -4.11
N GLY A 130 16.19 11.34 -3.03
CA GLY A 130 16.89 10.12 -2.75
C GLY A 130 15.83 9.05 -2.63
N TYR A 131 16.02 8.02 -3.45
CA TYR A 131 15.17 6.87 -3.52
C TYR A 131 14.94 6.23 -2.14
N TYR A 132 13.92 5.37 -2.07
CA TYR A 132 13.57 4.43 -1.01
C TYR A 132 12.38 4.80 -0.11
N SER A 133 11.18 4.72 -0.71
CA SER A 133 9.97 4.23 -0.03
C SER A 133 10.04 2.73 0.34
N LEU A 134 11.23 2.11 0.29
CA LEU A 134 11.44 0.66 0.42
C LEU A 134 11.54 0.17 1.87
N CYS A 135 11.63 1.06 2.88
CA CYS A 135 11.78 0.63 4.28
C CYS A 135 10.58 -0.21 4.80
N CYS A 136 9.47 -0.24 4.07
CA CYS A 136 8.29 -1.08 4.35
C CYS A 136 8.13 -2.31 3.45
N LEU A 137 8.92 -2.46 2.39
CA LEU A 137 8.79 -3.60 1.46
C LEU A 137 9.66 -4.81 1.84
N GLY A 138 10.30 -4.77 3.01
CA GLY A 138 11.04 -5.90 3.58
C GLY A 138 10.12 -7.07 3.92
N ARG A 139 9.70 -7.80 2.88
CA ARG A 139 9.64 -9.26 2.97
C ARG A 139 11.08 -9.74 3.10
N ASP A 140 11.31 -10.68 3.99
CA ASP A 140 12.58 -11.41 4.14
C ASP A 140 12.97 -12.21 2.88
N GLU A 141 12.13 -12.19 1.83
CA GLU A 141 12.33 -12.90 0.56
C GLU A 141 13.53 -12.41 -0.27
N THR A 142 14.11 -11.23 0.02
CA THR A 142 15.23 -10.71 -0.79
C THR A 142 16.62 -11.18 -0.37
N GLY A 143 16.78 -11.92 0.73
CA GLY A 143 18.10 -12.36 1.25
C GLY A 143 19.01 -11.22 1.76
N LEU A 144 18.81 -10.01 1.25
CA LEU A 144 19.35 -8.76 1.74
C LEU A 144 18.64 -8.43 3.06
N GLY A 145 19.24 -8.84 4.18
CA GLY A 145 18.65 -8.68 5.50
C GLY A 145 18.01 -7.28 5.72
N PRO A 146 16.90 -7.18 6.48
CA PRO A 146 16.01 -6.01 6.58
C PRO A 146 16.66 -4.68 6.99
N GLY A 147 17.97 -4.66 7.26
CA GLY A 147 18.74 -3.48 7.63
C GLY A 147 19.46 -2.74 6.50
N PHE A 148 19.60 -3.27 5.27
CA PHE A 148 20.51 -2.62 4.30
C PHE A 148 19.99 -1.27 3.77
N LEU A 149 18.69 -1.12 3.56
CA LEU A 149 18.10 0.10 2.98
C LEU A 149 17.71 1.15 4.03
N CYS A 150 17.44 0.76 5.29
CA CYS A 150 17.15 1.71 6.38
C CYS A 150 18.42 2.12 7.16
N LYS A 151 19.61 1.66 6.75
CA LYS A 151 20.92 2.00 7.34
C LYS A 151 21.44 3.40 7.02
N GLY A 152 20.73 4.19 6.21
CA GLY A 152 21.00 5.63 6.13
C GLY A 152 20.96 6.22 7.53
N GLU A 153 21.96 7.03 7.90
CA GLU A 153 22.26 7.51 9.27
C GLU A 153 21.07 8.12 10.04
N PHE A 154 19.97 8.43 9.36
CA PHE A 154 18.80 9.08 9.92
C PHE A 154 17.60 8.14 10.17
N HIS A 155 17.64 6.87 9.76
CA HIS A 155 16.42 6.03 9.72
C HIS A 155 16.46 4.75 10.56
N SER A 156 17.62 4.14 10.79
CA SER A 156 17.74 2.86 11.52
C SER A 156 17.26 2.95 12.98
N ASN A 157 17.44 4.10 13.62
CA ASN A 157 17.03 4.31 15.02
C ASN A 157 15.53 4.60 15.19
N ALA A 158 14.77 4.69 14.08
CA ALA A 158 13.35 5.01 14.11
C ALA A 158 12.44 3.78 14.06
N HIS A 159 12.98 2.60 13.77
CA HIS A 159 12.22 1.34 13.73
C HIS A 159 12.66 0.42 14.85
N ASN A 160 11.70 -0.10 15.57
CA ASN A 160 11.89 -1.21 16.49
C ASN A 160 11.53 -2.52 15.78
N LEU A 161 12.02 -3.65 16.29
CA LEU A 161 11.43 -4.93 15.91
C LEU A 161 9.94 -4.95 16.32
N PRO A 162 9.06 -5.64 15.58
CA PRO A 162 7.70 -5.90 16.05
C PRO A 162 7.73 -6.49 17.47
N LEU A 163 6.77 -6.15 18.32
CA LEU A 163 6.67 -6.80 19.63
C LEU A 163 6.55 -8.30 19.42
N LEU A 164 7.26 -9.07 20.24
CA LEU A 164 7.37 -10.53 20.17
C LEU A 164 8.21 -11.09 19.00
N ALA A 165 8.80 -10.25 18.14
CA ALA A 165 9.68 -10.74 17.08
C ALA A 165 11.01 -11.23 17.67
N THR A 166 11.48 -12.39 17.23
CA THR A 166 12.81 -12.92 17.57
C THR A 166 13.92 -12.07 16.96
N SER A 167 14.93 -11.74 17.76
CA SER A 167 16.12 -11.02 17.23
C SER A 167 16.83 -11.94 16.24
N PRO A 168 17.19 -11.45 15.03
CA PRO A 168 17.92 -12.23 14.03
C PRO A 168 19.24 -12.80 14.56
N THR A 169 19.86 -12.12 15.52
CA THR A 169 21.14 -12.51 16.14
C THR A 169 21.08 -13.81 16.93
N ASN A 170 19.89 -14.33 17.23
CA ASN A 170 19.70 -15.53 18.06
C ASN A 170 19.45 -16.81 17.24
N LEU A 171 19.45 -16.73 15.90
CA LEU A 171 19.13 -17.87 15.02
C LEU A 171 20.22 -18.97 14.99
N GLU A 172 21.41 -18.72 15.54
CA GLU A 172 22.51 -19.71 15.56
C GLU A 172 22.53 -20.60 16.82
N GLY A 173 21.59 -20.44 17.76
CA GLY A 173 21.56 -21.18 19.03
C GLY A 173 20.29 -22.00 19.24
N ASN A 174 20.45 -23.28 19.57
CA ASN A 174 19.42 -24.33 19.68
C ASN A 174 18.38 -24.16 20.83
N ASP A 175 18.13 -22.94 21.32
CA ASP A 175 17.32 -22.65 22.53
C ASP A 175 15.94 -22.07 22.16
N ASN A 176 15.19 -22.81 21.34
CA ASN A 176 13.94 -22.37 20.69
C ASN A 176 12.77 -22.01 21.64
N GLY A 177 12.89 -22.24 22.95
CA GLY A 177 11.80 -22.00 23.93
C GLY A 177 11.96 -20.75 24.79
N LYS A 178 13.17 -20.43 25.27
CA LYS A 178 13.35 -19.43 26.35
C LYS A 178 13.30 -17.98 25.88
N ALA A 179 13.67 -17.71 24.62
CA ALA A 179 13.66 -16.35 24.09
C ALA A 179 12.23 -15.75 24.02
N SER A 180 11.24 -16.60 23.77
CA SER A 180 9.82 -16.20 23.65
C SER A 180 9.27 -15.64 24.97
N ASP A 181 9.52 -16.32 26.10
CA ASP A 181 8.99 -15.89 27.41
C ASP A 181 9.55 -14.53 27.86
N ALA A 182 10.84 -14.29 27.62
CA ALA A 182 11.47 -13.01 27.98
C ALA A 182 10.93 -11.85 27.14
N GLN A 183 10.73 -12.07 25.83
CA GLN A 183 10.15 -11.08 24.92
C GLN A 183 8.70 -10.78 25.28
N PHE A 184 7.93 -11.82 25.61
CA PHE A 184 6.56 -11.65 26.08
C PHE A 184 6.50 -10.89 27.41
N ALA A 185 7.37 -11.22 28.37
CA ALA A 185 7.45 -10.50 29.65
C ALA A 185 7.80 -9.01 29.45
N ALA A 186 8.75 -8.71 28.57
CA ALA A 186 9.10 -7.33 28.22
C ALA A 186 7.91 -6.58 27.58
N ALA A 187 7.20 -7.24 26.65
CA ALA A 187 5.98 -6.70 26.06
C ALA A 187 4.91 -6.42 27.14
N GLN A 188 4.67 -7.33 28.09
CA GLN A 188 3.72 -7.13 29.18
C GLN A 188 4.10 -5.96 30.10
N GLN A 189 5.39 -5.76 30.39
CA GLN A 189 5.84 -4.62 31.18
C GLN A 189 5.56 -3.27 30.46
N LEU A 190 5.85 -3.20 29.15
CA LEU A 190 5.48 -2.06 28.31
C LEU A 190 3.97 -1.81 28.36
N LEU A 191 3.17 -2.87 28.20
CA LEU A 191 1.71 -2.76 28.18
C LEU A 191 1.12 -2.38 29.54
N ALA A 192 1.73 -2.79 30.65
CA ALA A 192 1.33 -2.35 31.98
C ALA A 192 1.54 -0.83 32.16
N LYS A 193 2.68 -0.29 31.66
CA LYS A 193 2.92 1.16 31.63
C LYS A 193 1.89 1.87 30.74
N TRP A 194 1.57 1.29 29.58
CA TRP A 194 0.54 1.80 28.68
C TRP A 194 -0.83 1.87 29.35
N HIS A 195 -1.27 0.79 30.01
CA HIS A 195 -2.55 0.75 30.73
C HIS A 195 -2.67 1.83 31.80
N SER A 196 -1.59 2.06 32.55
CA SER A 196 -1.51 3.16 33.52
C SER A 196 -1.64 4.53 32.85
N ALA A 197 -0.90 4.77 31.76
CA ALA A 197 -0.94 6.04 31.04
C ALA A 197 -2.28 6.31 30.34
N ALA A 198 -2.90 5.28 29.76
CA ALA A 198 -4.20 5.36 29.11
C ALA A 198 -5.33 5.66 30.09
N THR A 199 -5.22 5.25 31.37
CA THR A 199 -6.19 5.64 32.40
C THR A 199 -6.23 7.16 32.59
N HIS A 200 -5.08 7.84 32.39
CA HIS A 200 -5.00 9.31 32.46
C HIS A 200 -5.76 10.00 31.31
N LEU A 201 -5.94 9.32 30.17
CA LEU A 201 -6.75 9.81 29.05
C LEU A 201 -8.26 9.91 29.39
N SER A 202 -8.69 9.42 30.56
CA SER A 202 -10.08 9.60 31.01
C SER A 202 -10.51 11.05 31.23
N PHE A 203 -9.57 11.99 31.38
CA PHE A 203 -9.85 13.42 31.51
C PHE A 203 -10.17 14.14 30.19
N ILE A 204 -10.12 13.44 29.05
CA ILE A 204 -10.45 14.02 27.75
C ILE A 204 -11.94 14.35 27.65
N THR A 205 -12.26 15.46 27.00
CA THR A 205 -13.64 15.79 26.70
C THR A 205 -14.19 14.86 25.61
N SER A 206 -15.34 14.25 25.90
CA SER A 206 -16.02 13.33 24.98
C SER A 206 -16.26 13.98 23.61
N GLY A 207 -15.90 13.27 22.54
CA GLY A 207 -16.07 13.67 21.14
C GLY A 207 -15.02 14.64 20.63
N GLN A 208 -13.98 14.96 21.40
CA GLN A 208 -13.00 15.99 21.03
C GLN A 208 -11.71 15.44 20.43
N LEU A 209 -11.17 14.35 20.98
CA LEU A 209 -9.86 13.83 20.60
C LEU A 209 -9.93 12.95 19.35
N ASP A 210 -9.05 13.23 18.40
CA ASP A 210 -8.58 12.33 17.35
C ASP A 210 -7.33 11.58 17.84
N LEU A 211 -7.46 10.26 18.05
CA LEU A 211 -6.39 9.41 18.59
C LEU A 211 -5.85 8.45 17.53
N ALA A 212 -4.54 8.46 17.37
CA ALA A 212 -3.81 7.46 16.60
C ALA A 212 -2.95 6.60 17.52
N LEU A 213 -3.03 5.27 17.41
CA LEU A 213 -2.26 4.31 18.20
C LEU A 213 -1.52 3.34 17.28
N VAL A 214 -0.19 3.29 17.42
CA VAL A 214 0.69 2.38 16.67
C VAL A 214 1.42 1.47 17.65
N CYS A 215 1.23 0.16 17.49
CA CYS A 215 1.90 -0.87 18.26
C CYS A 215 2.10 -2.10 17.37
N ASP A 216 3.16 -2.13 16.57
CA ASP A 216 3.41 -3.26 15.68
C ASP A 216 3.79 -4.52 16.46
N ILE A 217 3.01 -5.58 16.28
CA ILE A 217 3.15 -6.92 16.87
C ILE A 217 3.52 -7.89 15.76
N ASP A 218 4.39 -8.86 16.05
CA ASP A 218 4.67 -9.97 15.13
C ASP A 218 3.40 -10.83 14.97
N PRO A 219 2.79 -10.88 13.77
CA PRO A 219 1.54 -11.62 13.56
C PRO A 219 1.75 -13.13 13.56
N HIS A 220 2.99 -13.62 13.46
CA HIS A 220 3.32 -15.04 13.47
C HIS A 220 3.48 -15.61 14.88
N HIS A 221 3.57 -14.75 15.90
CA HIS A 221 3.70 -15.20 17.29
C HIS A 221 2.36 -15.74 17.82
N GLU A 222 2.38 -16.90 18.49
CA GLU A 222 1.15 -17.57 18.98
C GLU A 222 0.30 -16.70 19.94
N ARG A 223 0.96 -15.78 20.66
CA ARG A 223 0.37 -14.82 21.60
C ARG A 223 0.04 -13.44 21.00
N ALA A 224 0.12 -13.28 19.68
CA ALA A 224 -0.08 -11.97 19.03
C ALA A 224 -1.44 -11.34 19.36
N LEU A 225 -2.52 -12.13 19.32
CA LEU A 225 -3.88 -11.67 19.64
C LEU A 225 -4.05 -11.31 21.13
N GLU A 226 -3.35 -12.00 22.03
CA GLU A 226 -3.35 -11.70 23.47
C GLU A 226 -2.70 -10.33 23.73
N VAL A 227 -1.52 -10.08 23.15
CA VAL A 227 -0.83 -8.80 23.25
C VAL A 227 -1.65 -7.68 22.61
N ALA A 228 -2.26 -7.93 21.45
CA ALA A 228 -3.17 -7.00 20.80
C ALA A 228 -4.36 -6.61 21.68
N ALA A 229 -4.96 -7.58 22.38
CA ALA A 229 -6.03 -7.31 23.33
C ALA A 229 -5.52 -6.41 24.48
N SER A 230 -4.35 -6.68 25.03
CA SER A 230 -3.74 -5.83 26.08
C SER A 230 -3.41 -4.41 25.60
N VAL A 231 -3.09 -4.20 24.32
CA VAL A 231 -2.93 -2.86 23.72
C VAL A 231 -4.27 -2.10 23.67
N ILE A 232 -5.36 -2.80 23.33
CA ILE A 232 -6.67 -2.21 23.05
C ILE A 232 -7.52 -1.99 24.31
N ILE A 233 -7.50 -2.92 25.26
CA ILE A 233 -8.34 -2.89 26.48
C ILE A 233 -8.36 -1.53 27.19
N PRO A 234 -7.21 -0.82 27.37
CA PRO A 234 -7.22 0.49 28.03
C PRO A 234 -8.06 1.55 27.29
N LEU A 235 -8.20 1.45 25.97
CA LEU A 235 -8.95 2.41 25.16
C LEU A 235 -10.45 2.44 25.51
N ARG A 236 -11.00 1.33 26.02
CA ARG A 236 -12.41 1.22 26.44
C ARG A 236 -12.77 2.16 27.59
N ARG A 237 -11.78 2.60 28.36
CA ARG A 237 -11.96 3.51 29.50
C ARG A 237 -11.90 4.98 29.09
N ILE A 238 -11.49 5.27 27.85
CA ILE A 238 -11.42 6.62 27.35
C ILE A 238 -12.84 7.08 26.97
N PRO A 239 -13.21 8.34 27.25
CA PRO A 239 -14.43 8.95 26.73
C PRO A 239 -14.53 8.77 25.21
N GLN A 240 -15.75 8.90 24.67
CA GLN A 240 -15.96 8.75 23.22
C GLN A 240 -14.97 9.63 22.46
N LEU A 241 -14.31 9.08 21.46
CA LEU A 241 -13.37 9.84 20.64
C LEU A 241 -14.07 10.49 19.44
N LYS A 242 -13.46 11.54 18.88
CA LYS A 242 -13.86 12.14 17.60
C LYS A 242 -13.54 11.20 16.44
N ALA A 243 -12.33 10.67 16.47
CA ALA A 243 -11.77 9.72 15.52
C ALA A 243 -10.76 8.82 16.25
N CYS A 244 -10.59 7.60 15.75
CA CYS A 244 -9.67 6.63 16.31
C CYS A 244 -9.03 5.82 15.18
N HIS A 245 -7.71 5.71 15.23
CA HIS A 245 -6.89 5.03 14.23
C HIS A 245 -5.96 4.06 14.97
N ILE A 246 -6.04 2.77 14.66
CA ILE A 246 -5.25 1.75 15.34
C ILE A 246 -4.46 0.97 14.31
N ARG A 247 -3.16 0.77 14.57
CA ARG A 247 -2.28 -0.13 13.82
C ARG A 247 -1.59 -1.07 14.80
N LEU A 248 -1.80 -2.36 14.60
CA LEU A 248 -1.26 -3.45 15.43
C LEU A 248 -0.20 -4.29 14.74
N CYS A 249 0.03 -4.13 13.43
CA CYS A 249 1.09 -4.82 12.72
C CYS A 249 1.51 -4.07 11.46
N LYS A 250 2.80 -4.18 11.11
CA LYS A 250 3.38 -3.62 9.89
C LYS A 250 2.92 -4.32 8.61
N ILE A 251 2.41 -5.54 8.69
CA ILE A 251 1.84 -6.28 7.56
C ILE A 251 0.36 -6.58 7.80
N PRO A 252 -0.44 -6.84 6.75
CA PRO A 252 -1.83 -7.26 6.93
C PRO A 252 -1.92 -8.59 7.68
N ASP A 253 -2.74 -8.64 8.72
CA ASP A 253 -3.14 -9.87 9.42
C ASP A 253 -4.65 -9.79 9.73
N PRO A 254 -5.48 -10.73 9.25
CA PRO A 254 -6.94 -10.65 9.42
C PRO A 254 -7.41 -10.62 10.88
N GLY A 255 -6.71 -11.31 11.79
CA GLY A 255 -7.05 -11.37 13.21
C GLY A 255 -6.81 -10.03 13.91
N LEU A 256 -5.62 -9.47 13.74
CA LEU A 256 -5.22 -8.17 14.26
C LEU A 256 -5.99 -7.01 13.60
N GLN A 257 -6.36 -7.13 12.31
CA GLN A 257 -7.24 -6.16 11.64
C GLN A 257 -8.62 -6.14 12.27
N ARG A 258 -9.21 -7.32 12.54
CA ARG A 258 -10.51 -7.43 13.21
C ARG A 258 -10.44 -6.84 14.61
N ALA A 259 -9.39 -7.18 15.38
CA ALA A 259 -9.18 -6.59 16.72
C ALA A 259 -9.10 -5.06 16.66
N SER A 260 -8.36 -4.50 15.69
CA SER A 260 -8.27 -3.05 15.47
C SER A 260 -9.62 -2.43 15.09
N GLN A 261 -10.37 -3.08 14.21
CA GLN A 261 -11.69 -2.63 13.75
C GLN A 261 -12.72 -2.62 14.89
N ASP A 262 -12.76 -3.69 15.67
CA ASP A 262 -13.69 -3.83 16.80
C ASP A 262 -13.38 -2.78 17.87
N ALA A 263 -12.09 -2.59 18.19
CA ALA A 263 -11.62 -1.55 19.11
C ALA A 263 -12.02 -0.15 18.69
N VAL A 264 -11.77 0.22 17.42
CA VAL A 264 -12.14 1.54 16.89
C VAL A 264 -13.65 1.75 16.92
N SER A 265 -14.43 0.73 16.54
CA SER A 265 -15.90 0.80 16.55
C SER A 265 -16.45 0.98 17.97
N GLU A 266 -15.90 0.24 18.94
CA GLU A 266 -16.27 0.32 20.36
C GLU A 266 -15.96 1.71 20.95
N VAL A 267 -14.73 2.22 20.74
CA VAL A 267 -14.28 3.50 21.29
C VAL A 267 -15.03 4.70 20.70
N LEU A 268 -15.41 4.62 19.42
CA LEU A 268 -16.23 5.65 18.78
C LEU A 268 -17.72 5.55 19.14
N ARG A 269 -18.10 4.50 19.89
CA ARG A 269 -19.49 4.16 20.21
C ARG A 269 -20.36 4.06 18.95
N ILE A 270 -19.76 3.60 17.86
CA ILE A 270 -20.50 3.20 16.67
C ILE A 270 -21.08 1.84 17.04
N ALA A 271 -22.19 1.88 17.79
CA ALA A 271 -23.00 0.70 17.97
C ALA A 271 -23.29 0.17 16.56
N PRO A 272 -23.12 -1.14 16.29
CA PRO A 272 -23.76 -1.72 15.13
C PRO A 272 -25.22 -1.36 15.29
N ALA A 273 -25.72 -0.42 14.48
CA ALA A 273 -27.05 0.16 14.66
C ALA A 273 -27.99 -1.02 14.91
N PRO A 274 -28.59 -1.13 16.11
CA PRO A 274 -29.22 -2.38 16.55
C PRO A 274 -30.25 -2.69 15.51
N TYR A 275 -29.99 -3.72 14.67
CA TYR A 275 -30.64 -3.94 13.37
C TYR A 275 -32.06 -3.41 13.42
N ALA A 276 -32.23 -2.13 13.09
CA ALA A 276 -33.52 -1.49 13.30
C ALA A 276 -34.39 -2.25 12.33
N ARG A 277 -35.37 -3.00 12.84
CA ARG A 277 -36.23 -3.85 12.00
C ARG A 277 -36.59 -2.97 10.81
N PRO A 278 -36.10 -3.32 9.59
CA PRO A 278 -36.20 -2.40 8.47
C PRO A 278 -37.67 -2.05 8.36
N SER A 279 -37.96 -0.75 8.39
CA SER A 279 -39.33 -0.26 8.21
C SER A 279 -39.82 -0.95 6.94
N THR A 280 -40.97 -1.62 7.01
CA THR A 280 -41.52 -2.45 5.92
C THR A 280 -41.70 -1.69 4.61
N SER A 281 -41.50 -0.37 4.61
CA SER A 281 -41.59 0.55 3.48
C SER A 281 -40.25 0.95 2.85
N GLN A 282 -39.09 0.42 3.28
CA GLN A 282 -37.82 0.77 2.62
C GLN A 282 -37.64 -0.01 1.31
N THR A 283 -37.55 0.73 0.21
CA THR A 283 -37.14 0.22 -1.10
C THR A 283 -35.76 -0.43 -0.98
N SER A 284 -35.70 -1.76 -1.09
CA SER A 284 -34.44 -2.50 -1.08
C SER A 284 -33.70 -2.30 -2.41
N LEU A 285 -32.37 -2.24 -2.38
CA LEU A 285 -31.53 -2.17 -3.59
C LEU A 285 -31.91 -3.24 -4.63
N VAL A 286 -32.35 -4.42 -4.18
CA VAL A 286 -32.76 -5.54 -5.04
C VAL A 286 -34.05 -5.25 -5.82
N THR A 287 -34.92 -4.37 -5.31
CA THR A 287 -36.19 -3.98 -5.96
C THR A 287 -36.01 -2.98 -7.10
N LEU A 288 -34.85 -2.35 -7.21
CA LEU A 288 -34.55 -1.46 -8.33
C LEU A 288 -34.39 -2.26 -9.63
N PRO A 289 -34.74 -1.66 -10.79
CA PRO A 289 -34.41 -2.21 -12.10
C PRO A 289 -32.91 -2.55 -12.23
N PRO A 290 -32.55 -3.63 -12.95
CA PRO A 290 -31.15 -4.07 -13.07
C PRO A 290 -30.19 -2.97 -13.50
N GLU A 291 -30.60 -2.10 -14.42
CA GLU A 291 -29.79 -1.00 -14.95
C GLU A 291 -29.38 -0.02 -13.85
N LEU A 292 -30.32 0.32 -12.95
CA LEU A 292 -30.04 1.19 -11.82
C LEU A 292 -29.15 0.50 -10.79
N ARG A 293 -29.33 -0.80 -10.55
CA ARG A 293 -28.46 -1.56 -9.64
C ARG A 293 -27.03 -1.58 -10.14
N LEU A 294 -26.83 -1.92 -11.42
CA LEU A 294 -25.51 -1.91 -12.05
C LEU A 294 -24.89 -0.51 -12.01
N ARG A 295 -25.66 0.53 -12.34
CA ARG A 295 -25.18 1.92 -12.28
C ARG A 295 -24.79 2.35 -10.87
N ILE A 296 -25.51 1.91 -9.84
CA ILE A 296 -25.14 2.17 -8.43
C ILE A 296 -23.85 1.42 -8.08
N LEU A 297 -23.73 0.16 -8.48
CA LEU A 297 -22.54 -0.65 -8.24
C LEU A 297 -21.29 -0.12 -8.94
N GLU A 298 -21.42 0.58 -10.07
CA GLU A 298 -20.29 1.28 -10.71
C GLU A 298 -19.67 2.38 -9.83
N TYR A 299 -20.43 2.93 -8.86
CA TYR A 299 -19.93 3.93 -7.91
C TYR A 299 -19.41 3.33 -6.59
N THR A 300 -19.28 2.01 -6.49
CA THR A 300 -18.68 1.34 -5.32
C THR A 300 -17.21 0.97 -5.55
N ASP A 301 -16.62 0.25 -4.59
CA ASP A 301 -15.27 -0.31 -4.69
C ASP A 301 -15.16 -1.49 -5.68
N LEU A 302 -16.25 -1.85 -6.39
CA LEU A 302 -16.20 -2.82 -7.49
C LEU A 302 -15.51 -2.26 -8.73
N ILE A 303 -15.52 -0.94 -8.94
CA ILE A 303 -14.76 -0.30 -10.02
C ILE A 303 -13.60 0.44 -9.39
N VAL A 304 -12.38 -0.04 -9.65
CA VAL A 304 -11.21 0.60 -9.07
C VAL A 304 -11.01 1.98 -9.67
N PRO A 305 -10.45 2.94 -8.92
CA PRO A 305 -10.20 4.30 -9.38
C PRO A 305 -9.60 4.45 -10.78
N THR A 306 -8.58 3.65 -11.06
CA THR A 306 -7.84 3.65 -12.32
C THR A 306 -8.51 2.79 -13.38
N ARG A 307 -9.57 2.06 -12.99
CA ARG A 307 -10.15 0.91 -13.68
C ARG A 307 -9.12 -0.18 -14.01
N GLU A 308 -7.93 -0.13 -13.44
CA GLU A 308 -6.86 -1.09 -13.69
C GLU A 308 -6.64 -1.95 -12.45
N VAL A 309 -7.01 -3.22 -12.56
CA VAL A 309 -6.85 -4.22 -11.53
C VAL A 309 -5.75 -5.17 -11.96
N THR A 310 -4.65 -5.16 -11.24
CA THR A 310 -3.61 -6.17 -11.42
C THR A 310 -3.95 -7.42 -10.62
N TRP A 311 -3.74 -8.60 -11.18
CA TRP A 311 -3.64 -9.82 -10.40
C TRP A 311 -2.20 -10.32 -10.46
N SER A 312 -1.71 -10.75 -9.30
CA SER A 312 -0.38 -11.35 -9.18
C SER A 312 -0.46 -12.74 -8.61
N ARG A 313 0.33 -13.63 -9.20
CA ARG A 313 0.59 -14.97 -8.69
C ARG A 313 1.22 -14.95 -7.29
N GLN A 314 2.18 -14.07 -7.04
CA GLN A 314 2.93 -14.03 -5.77
C GLN A 314 2.02 -13.66 -4.60
N GLU A 315 1.09 -12.72 -4.82
CA GLU A 315 0.12 -12.32 -3.79
C GLU A 315 -1.15 -13.17 -3.82
N ARG A 316 -1.32 -14.03 -4.83
CA ARG A 316 -2.54 -14.80 -5.11
C ARG A 316 -3.80 -13.93 -5.00
N GLY A 317 -3.71 -12.68 -5.44
CA GLY A 317 -4.69 -11.66 -5.12
C GLY A 317 -4.70 -10.50 -6.10
N TYR A 318 -5.76 -9.70 -5.99
CA TYR A 318 -5.90 -8.46 -6.74
C TYR A 318 -5.15 -7.32 -6.08
N VAL A 319 -4.58 -6.45 -6.89
CA VAL A 319 -3.87 -5.25 -6.48
C VAL A 319 -4.13 -4.12 -7.44
N VAL A 320 -4.03 -2.90 -6.91
CA VAL A 320 -4.17 -1.67 -7.69
C VAL A 320 -2.91 -0.85 -7.51
N PHE A 321 -2.40 -0.33 -8.63
CA PHE A 321 -1.33 0.65 -8.70
C PHE A 321 -1.92 2.05 -8.77
N TYR A 322 -1.27 3.00 -8.11
CA TYR A 322 -1.71 4.39 -8.06
C TYR A 322 -0.61 5.31 -8.52
N ARG A 323 -0.98 6.32 -9.31
CA ARG A 323 -0.12 7.41 -9.74
C ARG A 323 -0.73 8.74 -9.32
N ASP A 324 0.07 9.55 -8.66
CA ASP A 324 -0.36 10.82 -8.06
C ASP A 324 -0.59 11.93 -9.12
N SER A 325 0.10 11.84 -10.26
CA SER A 325 0.23 12.95 -11.22
C SER A 325 -0.77 12.98 -12.37
N ASP A 326 -1.79 12.13 -12.37
CA ASP A 326 -2.68 12.04 -13.54
C ASP A 326 -3.92 12.94 -13.42
N HIS A 327 -4.17 13.77 -14.44
CA HIS A 327 -5.36 14.61 -14.60
C HIS A 327 -6.52 13.85 -15.27
N SER A 328 -6.65 12.56 -14.98
CA SER A 328 -7.73 11.72 -15.54
C SER A 328 -9.12 12.33 -15.23
N PRO A 329 -10.09 12.25 -16.15
CA PRO A 329 -11.49 12.61 -15.86
C PRO A 329 -12.08 11.81 -14.69
N ASP A 330 -11.51 10.66 -14.35
CA ASP A 330 -11.89 9.85 -13.17
C ASP A 330 -11.26 10.35 -11.86
N ARG A 331 -10.67 11.55 -11.85
CA ARG A 331 -10.02 12.13 -10.66
C ARG A 331 -10.96 12.16 -9.46
N GLU A 332 -12.22 12.54 -9.62
CA GLU A 332 -13.16 12.57 -8.49
C GLU A 332 -13.41 11.18 -7.89
N HIS A 333 -13.53 10.15 -8.74
CA HIS A 333 -13.67 8.76 -8.27
C HIS A 333 -12.38 8.25 -7.62
N ARG A 334 -11.21 8.66 -8.15
CA ARG A 334 -9.91 8.35 -7.55
C ARG A 334 -9.70 9.03 -6.21
N ASP A 335 -10.08 10.29 -6.10
CA ASP A 335 -9.89 11.08 -4.89
C ASP A 335 -10.71 10.45 -3.72
N ARG A 336 -11.81 9.74 -4.01
CA ARG A 336 -12.57 8.93 -3.03
C ARG A 336 -11.82 7.72 -2.49
N PHE A 337 -10.92 7.12 -3.26
CA PHE A 337 -10.17 5.92 -2.86
C PHE A 337 -8.68 6.21 -2.77
N SER A 338 -8.37 7.48 -2.44
CA SER A 338 -7.02 8.00 -2.41
C SER A 338 -6.08 7.06 -1.68
N PRO A 339 -4.90 6.75 -2.25
CA PRO A 339 -3.91 5.98 -1.52
C PRO A 339 -3.59 6.75 -0.26
N CYS A 340 -3.70 6.08 0.87
CA CYS A 340 -3.16 6.47 2.16
C CYS A 340 -1.64 6.70 2.13
N LEU A 341 -1.01 6.65 0.96
CA LEU A 341 0.40 6.98 0.70
C LEU A 341 0.60 8.16 -0.25
N SER A 342 -0.37 8.48 -1.11
CA SER A 342 -0.18 9.47 -2.18
C SER A 342 -1.00 10.74 -1.97
N SER A 343 -2.19 10.65 -1.36
CA SER A 343 -2.84 11.83 -0.83
C SER A 343 -1.98 12.31 0.30
N SER A 344 -1.07 13.24 -0.03
CA SER A 344 -0.24 14.06 0.85
C SER A 344 -0.63 13.81 2.30
N CYS A 345 -0.15 12.69 2.84
CA CYS A 345 -0.16 12.52 4.26
C CYS A 345 0.65 13.72 4.66
N ASP A 346 0.03 14.76 5.24
CA ASP A 346 0.76 15.91 5.82
C ASP A 346 2.05 15.32 6.33
N ARG A 347 3.21 15.61 5.72
CA ARG A 347 4.48 14.82 5.66
C ARG A 347 5.04 14.31 7.02
N THR A 348 4.17 13.76 7.83
CA THR A 348 4.08 13.98 9.28
C THR A 348 3.10 13.03 9.96
N SER A 349 2.18 12.33 9.26
CA SER A 349 1.38 11.27 9.89
C SER A 349 2.30 10.14 10.32
N ILE A 350 2.44 9.93 11.62
CA ILE A 350 3.27 8.85 12.14
C ILE A 350 2.49 7.55 12.00
N GLY A 351 2.84 6.79 10.96
CA GLY A 351 2.22 5.52 10.62
C GLY A 351 1.15 5.66 9.53
N CYS A 352 1.11 4.69 8.64
CA CYS A 352 0.01 4.49 7.72
C CYS A 352 -1.02 3.58 8.40
N PHE A 353 -2.27 4.02 8.49
CA PHE A 353 -3.39 3.23 9.05
C PHE A 353 -4.16 2.49 7.96
N CYS A 354 -3.49 2.20 6.85
CA CYS A 354 -4.06 1.51 5.71
C CYS A 354 -4.27 0.02 6.01
N ARG A 355 -5.53 -0.40 6.07
CA ARG A 355 -5.91 -1.82 6.22
C ARG A 355 -5.39 -2.72 5.10
N ARG A 356 -5.07 -2.19 3.91
CA ARG A 356 -4.50 -2.99 2.82
C ARG A 356 -3.02 -3.31 3.06
N ARG A 357 -2.30 -2.47 3.80
CA ARG A 357 -0.85 -2.61 4.00
C ARG A 357 -0.46 -3.05 5.42
N HIS A 358 -1.37 -2.91 6.36
CA HIS A 358 -1.10 -3.12 7.79
C HIS A 358 -2.25 -3.89 8.43
N ALA A 359 -1.99 -4.49 9.59
CA ALA A 359 -3.05 -4.85 10.50
C ALA A 359 -3.51 -3.59 11.23
N ALA A 360 -4.23 -2.74 10.50
CA ALA A 360 -4.67 -1.44 10.96
C ALA A 360 -6.13 -1.19 10.55
N PHE A 361 -6.80 -0.32 11.29
CA PHE A 361 -8.13 0.15 10.97
C PHE A 361 -8.26 1.66 11.22
N SER A 362 -8.95 2.31 10.29
CA SER A 362 -9.32 3.72 10.34
C SER A 362 -10.56 3.94 9.47
N PHE A 363 -11.53 4.73 9.94
CA PHE A 363 -12.66 5.17 9.12
C PHE A 363 -12.29 6.21 8.06
N THR A 364 -11.10 6.82 8.15
CA THR A 364 -10.56 7.73 7.14
C THR A 364 -9.67 7.01 6.12
N CYS A 365 -9.48 5.70 6.27
CA CYS A 365 -8.74 4.90 5.30
C CYS A 365 -9.69 4.46 4.17
N ASP A 366 -9.68 5.22 3.08
CA ASP A 366 -10.43 4.89 1.87
C ASP A 366 -9.60 4.11 0.85
N CYS A 367 -8.40 3.66 1.23
CA CYS A 367 -7.58 2.79 0.40
C CYS A 367 -8.41 1.61 -0.14
N TRP A 368 -8.49 1.51 -1.47
CA TRP A 368 -9.09 0.36 -2.10
C TRP A 368 -8.39 -0.92 -1.63
N ALA A 369 -9.18 -1.84 -1.10
CA ALA A 369 -8.82 -3.23 -0.91
C ALA A 369 -9.54 -4.05 -1.99
N PRO A 370 -9.01 -5.21 -2.40
CA PRO A 370 -9.72 -6.14 -3.29
C PRO A 370 -11.18 -6.20 -2.91
N PRO A 371 -12.10 -6.09 -3.90
CA PRO A 371 -13.49 -5.79 -3.64
C PRO A 371 -13.97 -6.73 -2.55
N GLY A 372 -14.34 -6.14 -1.42
CA GLY A 372 -14.55 -6.92 -0.22
C GLY A 372 -15.64 -7.95 -0.46
N PRO A 373 -15.66 -9.05 0.29
CA PRO A 373 -16.77 -10.00 0.24
C PRO A 373 -18.12 -9.33 0.55
N ARG A 374 -18.14 -8.10 1.10
CA ARG A 374 -19.36 -7.42 1.55
C ARG A 374 -20.45 -7.32 0.47
N LEU A 375 -20.14 -6.86 -0.75
CA LEU A 375 -21.16 -6.77 -1.82
C LEU A 375 -21.46 -8.15 -2.43
N PHE A 376 -20.47 -9.03 -2.50
CA PHE A 376 -20.63 -10.41 -2.98
C PHE A 376 -21.44 -11.29 -2.00
N LEU A 377 -21.53 -10.94 -0.72
CA LEU A 377 -22.19 -11.74 0.31
C LEU A 377 -23.59 -11.25 0.72
N ILE A 378 -24.15 -10.22 0.07
CA ILE A 378 -25.48 -9.69 0.45
C ILE A 378 -26.60 -10.65 0.05
N CYS A 379 -26.75 -10.92 -1.25
CA CYS A 379 -27.74 -11.85 -1.79
C CYS A 379 -27.31 -12.34 -3.17
N ARG A 380 -27.94 -13.42 -3.68
CA ARG A 380 -27.60 -14.01 -4.99
C ARG A 380 -27.72 -13.02 -6.15
N THR A 381 -28.69 -12.13 -6.11
CA THR A 381 -28.91 -11.12 -7.15
C THR A 381 -27.78 -10.10 -7.16
N LEU A 382 -27.46 -9.51 -6.01
CA LEU A 382 -26.38 -8.53 -5.90
C LEU A 382 -25.00 -9.16 -6.13
N TYR A 383 -24.81 -10.44 -5.77
CA TYR A 383 -23.61 -11.18 -6.12
C TYR A 383 -23.38 -11.21 -7.64
N ARG A 384 -24.41 -11.53 -8.42
CA ARG A 384 -24.33 -11.58 -9.90
C ARG A 384 -24.10 -10.19 -10.49
N ASP A 385 -24.83 -9.19 -10.01
CA ASP A 385 -24.67 -7.80 -10.46
C ASP A 385 -23.28 -7.26 -10.13
N ALA A 386 -22.75 -7.59 -8.94
CA ALA A 386 -21.41 -7.22 -8.51
C ALA A 386 -20.33 -7.90 -9.36
N GLN A 387 -20.49 -9.20 -9.67
CA GLN A 387 -19.59 -9.92 -10.57
C GLN A 387 -19.59 -9.30 -11.98
N PHE A 388 -20.77 -9.03 -12.53
CA PHE A 388 -20.89 -8.37 -13.82
C PHE A 388 -20.17 -7.02 -13.81
N THR A 389 -20.46 -6.18 -12.81
CA THR A 389 -19.87 -4.84 -12.68
C THR A 389 -18.35 -4.92 -12.55
N PHE A 390 -17.83 -5.76 -11.65
CA PHE A 390 -16.39 -5.93 -11.42
C PHE A 390 -15.65 -6.42 -12.67
N PHE A 391 -16.12 -7.48 -13.32
CA PHE A 391 -15.40 -8.07 -14.45
C PHE A 391 -15.57 -7.30 -15.76
N SER A 392 -16.67 -6.56 -15.94
CA SER A 392 -16.89 -5.77 -17.15
C SER A 392 -16.39 -4.34 -17.08
N GLY A 393 -16.33 -3.74 -15.89
CA GLY A 393 -15.94 -2.35 -15.70
C GLY A 393 -14.46 -2.12 -15.42
N ASN A 394 -13.69 -3.18 -15.13
CA ASN A 394 -12.25 -3.10 -14.90
C ASN A 394 -11.43 -3.72 -16.06
N HIS A 395 -10.26 -3.16 -16.27
CA HIS A 395 -9.15 -3.65 -17.04
C HIS A 395 -8.28 -4.56 -16.15
N PHE A 396 -8.24 -5.85 -16.46
CA PHE A 396 -7.45 -6.82 -15.71
C PHE A 396 -6.05 -6.96 -16.30
N ILE A 397 -5.03 -6.76 -15.46
CA ILE A 397 -3.61 -6.87 -15.82
C ILE A 397 -3.02 -8.05 -15.08
N ILE A 398 -2.56 -9.06 -15.80
CA ILE A 398 -2.11 -10.31 -15.20
C ILE A 398 -0.60 -10.40 -15.33
N HIS A 399 0.09 -10.26 -14.20
CA HIS A 399 1.54 -10.45 -14.15
C HIS A 399 1.84 -11.92 -13.94
N ASP A 400 2.62 -12.49 -14.86
CA ASP A 400 3.08 -13.88 -14.75
C ASP A 400 3.95 -14.10 -13.51
N TYR A 401 4.76 -13.08 -13.19
CA TYR A 401 5.51 -12.96 -11.95
C TYR A 401 5.49 -11.49 -11.50
N TRP A 402 5.23 -11.22 -10.21
CA TRP A 402 5.31 -9.87 -9.67
C TRP A 402 6.78 -9.55 -9.41
N ALA A 403 7.30 -8.55 -10.09
CA ALA A 403 8.64 -8.03 -9.85
C ALA A 403 8.50 -6.59 -9.32
N ASP A 404 8.32 -6.45 -8.00
CA ASP A 404 8.53 -5.21 -7.26
C ASP A 404 9.36 -5.56 -6.01
N PRO A 405 10.68 -5.30 -6.05
CA PRO A 405 11.34 -4.65 -7.18
C PRO A 405 11.43 -5.56 -8.42
N CYS A 406 11.52 -4.96 -9.61
CA CYS A 406 11.56 -5.60 -10.93
C CYS A 406 12.66 -6.65 -11.14
N TRP A 407 13.63 -6.69 -10.24
CA TRP A 407 14.74 -7.64 -10.18
C TRP A 407 14.55 -8.70 -9.07
N ALA A 408 13.40 -8.74 -8.41
CA ALA A 408 12.97 -9.82 -7.53
C ALA A 408 12.00 -10.74 -8.26
N LEU A 409 12.36 -11.20 -9.47
CA LEU A 409 12.04 -12.59 -9.86
C LEU A 409 12.49 -13.50 -8.69
N PRO A 410 12.11 -14.78 -8.58
CA PRO A 410 12.77 -15.65 -7.63
C PRO A 410 14.19 -15.87 -8.17
N PHE A 411 15.04 -14.84 -8.05
CA PHE A 411 16.47 -14.93 -8.00
C PHE A 411 16.68 -15.83 -6.78
N ILE A 412 17.09 -17.10 -6.97
CA ILE A 412 18.42 -17.44 -7.46
C ILE A 412 19.34 -16.34 -7.01
N ASP A 413 19.62 -16.35 -5.71
CA ASP A 413 20.57 -15.48 -5.06
C ASP A 413 21.88 -15.60 -5.84
N ILE A 414 22.11 -14.71 -6.80
CA ILE A 414 23.30 -14.74 -7.66
C ILE A 414 24.57 -14.44 -6.86
N TYR A 415 24.42 -14.10 -5.58
CA TYR A 415 25.49 -13.90 -4.62
C TYR A 415 25.73 -15.11 -3.71
N GLU A 416 24.78 -16.04 -3.59
CA GLU A 416 25.09 -17.37 -3.10
C GLU A 416 25.57 -18.18 -4.29
N GLU A 417 26.88 -18.43 -4.38
CA GLU A 417 27.40 -19.42 -5.30
C GLU A 417 26.52 -20.67 -5.18
N PRO A 418 25.82 -21.08 -6.25
CA PRO A 418 24.86 -22.17 -6.16
C PRO A 418 25.64 -23.39 -5.69
N ALA A 419 25.40 -23.79 -4.43
CA ALA A 419 25.99 -24.98 -3.84
C ALA A 419 25.65 -26.25 -4.63
N SER A 420 24.75 -26.16 -5.62
CA SER A 420 24.46 -27.19 -6.60
C SER A 420 24.46 -26.64 -8.04
N PRO A 421 25.39 -27.07 -8.92
CA PRO A 421 25.45 -26.69 -10.34
C PRO A 421 24.32 -27.29 -11.21
N THR A 422 23.20 -27.69 -10.62
CA THR A 422 22.18 -28.53 -11.26
C THR A 422 20.76 -27.97 -11.19
N LEU A 423 20.53 -26.73 -10.75
CA LEU A 423 19.22 -26.12 -10.99
C LEU A 423 19.18 -25.62 -12.45
N PRO A 424 18.45 -26.30 -13.34
CA PRO A 424 18.37 -25.94 -14.74
C PRO A 424 17.53 -24.68 -14.82
N TYR A 425 17.94 -23.75 -15.66
CA TYR A 425 17.34 -22.45 -15.87
C TYR A 425 15.95 -22.52 -16.56
N ASP A 426 15.12 -23.50 -16.24
CA ASP A 426 13.77 -23.65 -16.76
C ASP A 426 12.82 -22.61 -16.18
N TYR A 427 11.71 -22.37 -16.88
CA TYR A 427 10.63 -21.54 -16.39
C TYR A 427 10.12 -22.09 -15.03
N PRO A 428 10.02 -21.26 -13.97
CA PRO A 428 9.91 -21.73 -12.58
C PRO A 428 8.52 -22.28 -12.20
N SER A 429 7.60 -22.45 -13.14
CA SER A 429 6.22 -22.84 -12.85
C SER A 429 5.65 -23.75 -13.94
N GLU A 430 4.78 -24.67 -13.58
CA GLU A 430 4.18 -25.58 -14.57
C GLU A 430 3.14 -24.88 -15.48
N ARG A 431 2.76 -23.64 -15.16
CA ARG A 431 1.66 -22.89 -15.80
C ARG A 431 2.00 -21.41 -15.84
N PHE A 432 1.39 -20.64 -16.73
CA PHE A 432 1.43 -19.17 -16.65
C PHE A 432 0.41 -18.62 -15.63
N GLY A 433 0.70 -17.46 -15.04
CA GLY A 433 -0.18 -16.70 -14.17
C GLY A 433 -1.46 -16.33 -14.90
N ALA A 434 -1.39 -16.04 -16.20
CA ALA A 434 -2.54 -15.89 -17.09
C ALA A 434 -3.44 -17.13 -17.08
N SER A 435 -2.87 -18.33 -17.22
CA SER A 435 -3.63 -19.58 -17.20
C SER A 435 -4.30 -19.81 -15.85
N GLN A 436 -3.57 -19.59 -14.77
CA GLN A 436 -4.07 -19.74 -13.41
C GLN A 436 -5.23 -18.77 -13.15
N PHE A 437 -5.06 -17.49 -13.50
CA PHE A 437 -6.08 -16.47 -13.33
C PHE A 437 -7.37 -16.82 -14.07
N LEU A 438 -7.26 -17.20 -15.34
CA LEU A 438 -8.41 -17.46 -16.21
C LEU A 438 -9.15 -18.76 -15.85
N ARG A 439 -8.45 -19.78 -15.32
CA ARG A 439 -9.04 -21.08 -14.98
C ARG A 439 -9.50 -21.20 -13.52
N GLU A 440 -8.84 -20.52 -12.59
CA GLU A 440 -9.04 -20.76 -11.14
C GLU A 440 -9.54 -19.54 -10.38
N VAL A 441 -9.22 -18.32 -10.84
CA VAL A 441 -9.53 -17.10 -10.10
C VAL A 441 -10.85 -16.51 -10.57
N ILE A 442 -11.08 -16.44 -11.90
CA ILE A 442 -12.34 -15.95 -12.45
C ILE A 442 -13.39 -17.07 -12.47
N PRO A 443 -14.57 -16.87 -11.87
CA PRO A 443 -15.68 -17.80 -12.05
C PRO A 443 -16.03 -17.96 -13.53
N THR A 444 -16.19 -19.19 -14.02
CA THR A 444 -16.33 -19.47 -15.47
C THR A 444 -17.39 -18.64 -16.18
N HIS A 445 -18.55 -18.38 -15.54
CA HIS A 445 -19.62 -17.56 -16.13
C HIS A 445 -19.29 -16.07 -16.24
N CYS A 446 -18.28 -15.60 -15.52
CA CYS A 446 -17.81 -14.21 -15.55
C CYS A 446 -16.79 -13.95 -16.66
N LEU A 447 -16.23 -14.98 -17.29
CA LEU A 447 -15.28 -14.82 -18.42
C LEU A 447 -15.90 -14.07 -19.59
N ALA A 448 -17.20 -14.26 -19.82
CA ALA A 448 -17.96 -13.51 -20.84
C ALA A 448 -18.10 -12.01 -20.52
N TYR A 449 -17.89 -11.60 -19.27
CA TYR A 449 -17.99 -10.20 -18.85
C TYR A 449 -16.71 -9.42 -19.08
N LEU A 450 -15.56 -10.09 -19.25
CA LEU A 450 -14.28 -9.42 -19.50
C LEU A 450 -14.38 -8.52 -20.73
N ARG A 451 -13.88 -7.29 -20.59
CA ARG A 451 -13.80 -6.30 -21.67
C ARG A 451 -12.37 -5.95 -22.05
N PHE A 452 -11.45 -6.02 -21.08
CA PHE A 452 -10.04 -5.77 -21.31
C PHE A 452 -9.18 -6.69 -20.46
N LEU A 453 -8.28 -7.43 -21.11
CA LEU A 453 -7.31 -8.31 -20.48
C LEU A 453 -5.90 -7.95 -20.98
N GLU A 454 -5.01 -7.60 -20.07
CA GLU A 454 -3.60 -7.37 -20.34
C GLU A 454 -2.77 -8.48 -19.71
N LEU A 455 -1.93 -9.13 -20.51
CA LEU A 455 -1.08 -10.24 -20.09
C LEU A 455 0.36 -9.75 -20.07
N VAL A 456 0.96 -9.70 -18.89
CA VAL A 456 2.29 -9.14 -18.67
C VAL A 456 3.28 -10.25 -18.33
N PHE A 457 4.21 -10.48 -19.25
CA PHE A 457 5.32 -11.39 -19.06
C PHE A 457 6.58 -10.58 -18.75
N PRO A 458 7.31 -10.87 -17.66
CA PRO A 458 8.58 -10.23 -17.39
C PRO A 458 9.64 -10.62 -18.43
N SER A 459 10.76 -9.92 -18.43
CA SER A 459 11.90 -10.28 -19.27
C SER A 459 12.59 -11.55 -18.74
N TYR A 460 12.08 -12.73 -19.09
CA TYR A 460 12.77 -13.98 -18.78
C TYR A 460 14.10 -14.08 -19.51
N LEU A 461 15.04 -14.79 -18.89
CA LEU A 461 16.28 -15.19 -19.57
C LEU A 461 15.95 -16.08 -20.77
N PRO A 462 16.77 -16.08 -21.84
CA PRO A 462 16.53 -16.88 -23.03
C PRO A 462 16.18 -18.34 -22.74
N GLN A 463 16.90 -18.95 -21.81
CA GLN A 463 16.73 -20.34 -21.40
C GLN A 463 15.54 -20.59 -20.47
N SER A 464 15.04 -19.55 -19.79
CA SER A 464 13.88 -19.63 -18.89
C SER A 464 12.57 -19.30 -19.58
N TRP A 465 12.61 -18.91 -20.87
CA TRP A 465 11.40 -18.77 -21.66
C TRP A 465 10.80 -20.15 -21.96
N PRO A 466 9.52 -20.38 -21.61
CA PRO A 466 8.94 -21.66 -21.86
C PRO A 466 8.80 -21.95 -23.36
N GLN A 467 9.22 -23.16 -23.72
CA GLN A 467 9.18 -23.66 -25.09
C GLN A 467 7.88 -24.45 -25.33
N ALA A 468 7.54 -24.68 -26.59
CA ALA A 468 6.34 -25.43 -27.03
C ALA A 468 6.10 -26.77 -26.29
N GLY A 469 7.18 -27.51 -25.98
CA GLY A 469 7.10 -28.81 -25.31
C GLY A 469 7.02 -28.74 -23.78
N GLN A 470 7.19 -27.55 -23.18
CA GLN A 470 7.20 -27.42 -21.73
C GLN A 470 5.78 -27.30 -21.15
N PRO A 471 5.55 -27.76 -19.90
CA PRO A 471 4.22 -27.77 -19.28
C PRO A 471 3.49 -26.43 -19.33
N ALA A 472 4.20 -25.32 -19.06
CA ALA A 472 3.59 -23.99 -19.02
C ALA A 472 2.99 -23.57 -20.37
N MET A 473 3.67 -23.87 -21.48
CA MET A 473 3.17 -23.54 -22.81
C MET A 473 2.02 -24.47 -23.23
N GLN A 474 2.09 -25.76 -22.87
CA GLN A 474 1.00 -26.70 -23.13
C GLN A 474 -0.28 -26.33 -22.37
N ASP A 475 -0.17 -25.99 -21.08
CA ASP A 475 -1.29 -25.49 -20.29
C ASP A 475 -1.83 -24.17 -20.85
N TRP A 476 -0.98 -23.30 -21.38
CA TRP A 476 -1.44 -22.08 -22.05
C TRP A 476 -2.29 -22.38 -23.27
N TRP A 477 -1.85 -23.27 -24.15
CA TRP A 477 -2.62 -23.67 -25.33
C TRP A 477 -3.95 -24.31 -24.93
N ALA A 478 -3.93 -25.21 -23.95
CA ALA A 478 -5.14 -25.81 -23.41
C ALA A 478 -6.06 -24.74 -22.80
N THR A 479 -5.51 -23.73 -22.14
CA THR A 479 -6.27 -22.62 -21.57
C THR A 479 -6.94 -21.79 -22.65
N VAL A 480 -6.19 -21.38 -23.69
CA VAL A 480 -6.77 -20.57 -24.75
C VAL A 480 -7.84 -21.35 -25.54
N GLY A 481 -7.58 -22.62 -25.86
CA GLY A 481 -8.59 -23.49 -26.49
C GLY A 481 -9.84 -23.66 -25.63
N TRP A 482 -9.70 -23.74 -24.31
CA TRP A 482 -10.82 -23.77 -23.38
C TRP A 482 -11.58 -22.43 -23.30
N LEU A 483 -10.92 -21.29 -23.49
CA LEU A 483 -11.57 -19.97 -23.43
C LEU A 483 -12.47 -19.70 -24.62
N GLU A 484 -12.25 -20.35 -25.75
CA GLU A 484 -12.92 -20.11 -27.03
C GLU A 484 -14.46 -20.06 -26.95
N ASP A 485 -15.08 -20.85 -26.06
CA ASP A 485 -16.53 -20.90 -25.85
C ASP A 485 -17.01 -20.22 -24.57
N LYS A 486 -16.08 -19.67 -23.75
CA LYS A 486 -16.40 -19.01 -22.47
C LYS A 486 -16.35 -17.50 -22.53
N ILE A 487 -15.58 -16.93 -23.47
CA ILE A 487 -15.43 -15.48 -23.60
C ILE A 487 -16.38 -14.90 -24.66
N GLN A 488 -16.73 -13.63 -24.49
CA GLN A 488 -17.39 -12.85 -25.53
C GLN A 488 -16.31 -12.16 -26.39
N ALA A 489 -15.65 -12.91 -27.28
CA ALA A 489 -14.52 -12.42 -28.07
C ALA A 489 -14.78 -11.06 -28.75
N PRO A 490 -15.95 -10.80 -29.39
CA PRO A 490 -16.26 -9.50 -30.00
C PRO A 490 -16.32 -8.30 -29.05
N ALA A 491 -16.39 -8.53 -27.74
CA ALA A 491 -16.37 -7.49 -26.72
C ALA A 491 -15.02 -7.41 -25.97
N LEU A 492 -14.11 -8.37 -26.19
CA LEU A 492 -12.85 -8.48 -25.46
C LEU A 492 -11.70 -7.82 -26.23
N THR A 493 -10.97 -6.94 -25.55
CA THR A 493 -9.64 -6.47 -25.97
C THR A 493 -8.57 -7.25 -25.21
N ILE A 494 -7.58 -7.78 -25.92
CA ILE A 494 -6.39 -8.39 -25.32
C ILE A 494 -5.17 -7.54 -25.62
N ARG A 495 -4.36 -7.25 -24.60
CA ARG A 495 -3.00 -6.69 -24.76
C ARG A 495 -1.98 -7.70 -24.26
N LEU A 496 -0.97 -7.99 -25.07
CA LEU A 496 0.14 -8.85 -24.68
C LEU A 496 1.40 -8.00 -24.51
N VAL A 497 1.91 -7.94 -23.28
CA VAL A 497 3.11 -7.17 -22.93
C VAL A 497 4.22 -8.14 -22.58
N VAL A 498 5.35 -8.01 -23.26
CA VAL A 498 6.61 -8.61 -22.80
C VAL A 498 7.47 -7.45 -22.33
N ALA A 499 7.56 -7.30 -21.00
CA ALA A 499 8.18 -6.16 -20.35
C ALA A 499 9.67 -6.09 -20.68
N ASP A 500 10.18 -4.86 -20.86
CA ASP A 500 11.63 -4.65 -20.94
C ASP A 500 12.29 -4.89 -19.58
N LYS A 501 13.61 -5.11 -19.58
CA LYS A 501 14.38 -4.93 -18.35
C LYS A 501 14.12 -3.50 -17.85
N ALA A 502 13.72 -3.38 -16.59
CA ALA A 502 13.64 -2.08 -15.99
C ALA A 502 15.03 -1.44 -16.04
N PRO A 503 15.15 -0.13 -16.34
CA PRO A 503 16.42 0.57 -16.19
C PRO A 503 16.99 0.47 -14.76
N CYS A 504 16.15 0.11 -13.78
CA CYS A 504 16.51 -0.03 -12.37
C CYS A 504 17.18 -1.36 -12.03
N ALA A 505 17.20 -2.38 -12.91
CA ALA A 505 17.81 -3.66 -12.58
C ALA A 505 19.30 -3.40 -12.34
N PRO A 506 19.74 -3.31 -11.07
CA PRO A 506 21.03 -2.74 -10.76
C PRO A 506 22.07 -3.76 -11.21
N TYR A 507 22.92 -3.36 -12.16
CA TYR A 507 24.18 -4.04 -12.43
C TYR A 507 24.13 -5.54 -12.75
N MET A 508 22.98 -6.06 -13.19
CA MET A 508 23.03 -7.33 -13.89
C MET A 508 23.63 -7.04 -15.26
N ASP A 509 24.95 -7.17 -15.30
CA ASP A 509 25.80 -7.37 -16.47
C ASP A 509 25.33 -8.69 -17.12
N PHE A 510 24.08 -8.69 -17.59
CA PHE A 510 23.58 -9.74 -18.42
C PHE A 510 24.44 -9.67 -19.67
N ASN A 511 25.32 -10.67 -19.77
CA ASN A 511 26.07 -10.97 -20.97
C ASN A 511 25.18 -10.72 -22.18
N ALA A 512 25.74 -10.06 -23.20
CA ALA A 512 25.04 -9.82 -24.44
C ALA A 512 24.40 -11.14 -24.91
N ILE A 513 23.09 -11.15 -25.13
CA ILE A 513 22.43 -12.37 -25.58
C ILE A 513 22.98 -12.72 -26.97
N THR A 514 23.22 -14.00 -27.18
CA THR A 514 23.64 -14.51 -28.48
C THR A 514 22.48 -14.48 -29.47
N PRO A 515 22.75 -14.48 -30.79
CA PRO A 515 21.69 -14.61 -31.80
C PRO A 515 20.81 -15.86 -31.62
N SER A 516 21.39 -16.99 -31.20
CA SER A 516 20.62 -18.22 -30.97
C SER A 516 19.68 -18.10 -29.76
N GLU A 517 20.11 -17.44 -28.69
CA GLU A 517 19.27 -17.17 -27.52
C GLU A 517 18.11 -16.23 -27.87
N MET A 518 18.39 -15.23 -28.69
CA MET A 518 17.36 -14.35 -29.23
C MET A 518 16.34 -15.12 -30.07
N ASP A 519 16.77 -16.05 -30.93
CA ASP A 519 15.86 -16.90 -31.71
C ASP A 519 14.98 -17.76 -30.78
N THR A 520 15.51 -18.21 -29.65
CA THR A 520 14.72 -18.91 -28.62
C THR A 520 13.64 -18.00 -28.02
N ILE A 521 13.97 -16.76 -27.64
CA ILE A 521 12.99 -15.78 -27.13
C ILE A 521 11.91 -15.50 -28.19
N MET A 522 12.32 -15.25 -29.43
CA MET A 522 11.41 -14.94 -30.53
C MET A 522 10.48 -16.10 -30.87
N ARG A 523 10.96 -17.35 -30.79
CA ARG A 523 10.11 -18.55 -30.91
C ARG A 523 9.08 -18.60 -29.79
N SER A 524 9.46 -18.37 -28.54
CA SER A 524 8.49 -18.33 -27.43
C SER A 524 7.44 -17.23 -27.61
N PHE A 525 7.81 -16.04 -28.12
CA PHE A 525 6.82 -15.01 -28.46
C PHE A 525 5.85 -15.50 -29.54
N GLN A 526 6.36 -16.18 -30.57
CA GLN A 526 5.53 -16.73 -31.63
C GLN A 526 4.58 -17.81 -31.11
N GLU A 527 5.01 -18.67 -30.19
CA GLU A 527 4.14 -19.66 -29.55
C GLU A 527 3.00 -19.01 -28.74
N LEU A 528 3.29 -17.95 -27.99
CA LEU A 528 2.28 -17.18 -27.28
C LEU A 528 1.27 -16.52 -28.23
N LEU A 529 1.73 -15.96 -29.34
CA LEU A 529 0.87 -15.32 -30.34
C LEU A 529 0.03 -16.35 -31.10
N ARG A 530 0.61 -17.50 -31.45
CA ARG A 530 -0.06 -18.56 -32.21
C ARG A 530 -1.29 -19.06 -31.47
N SER A 531 -1.18 -19.24 -30.16
CA SER A 531 -2.30 -19.72 -29.35
C SER A 531 -3.47 -18.73 -29.28
N LEU A 532 -3.24 -17.43 -29.46
CA LEU A 532 -4.28 -16.39 -29.42
C LEU A 532 -5.03 -16.20 -30.76
N LYS A 533 -4.50 -16.72 -31.86
CA LYS A 533 -5.11 -16.61 -33.20
C LYS A 533 -6.57 -17.14 -33.25
N PRO A 534 -6.90 -18.31 -32.67
CA PRO A 534 -8.28 -18.81 -32.67
C PRO A 534 -9.29 -17.84 -32.04
N LEU A 535 -8.90 -17.10 -31.00
CA LEU A 535 -9.76 -16.08 -30.39
C LEU A 535 -10.01 -14.91 -31.34
N ALA A 536 -9.00 -14.51 -32.12
CA ALA A 536 -9.12 -13.46 -33.13
C ALA A 536 -10.02 -13.89 -34.30
N ASP A 537 -9.91 -15.14 -34.73
CA ASP A 537 -10.76 -15.74 -35.76
C ASP A 537 -12.25 -15.81 -35.32
N ARG A 538 -12.50 -15.93 -34.01
CA ARG A 538 -13.85 -15.79 -33.39
C ARG A 538 -14.32 -14.34 -33.21
N GLY A 539 -13.61 -13.39 -33.79
CA GLY A 539 -14.05 -12.00 -33.81
C GLY A 539 -13.55 -11.17 -32.64
N LEU A 540 -12.40 -11.48 -32.03
CA LEU A 540 -11.81 -10.67 -30.95
C LEU A 540 -11.93 -9.16 -31.26
N ALA A 541 -12.37 -8.36 -30.29
CA ALA A 541 -12.64 -6.94 -30.54
C ALA A 541 -11.36 -6.23 -31.01
N ARG A 542 -10.28 -6.41 -30.25
CA ARG A 542 -8.96 -5.80 -30.50
C ARG A 542 -7.84 -6.65 -29.90
N PHE A 543 -6.68 -6.62 -30.54
CA PHE A 543 -5.45 -7.23 -30.02
C PHE A 543 -4.29 -6.24 -30.17
N TYR A 544 -3.57 -6.02 -29.08
CA TYR A 544 -2.40 -5.14 -29.05
C TYR A 544 -1.18 -5.88 -28.51
N THR A 545 0.01 -5.50 -28.97
CA THR A 545 1.26 -6.00 -28.39
C THR A 545 2.16 -4.85 -27.95
N THR A 546 2.86 -5.06 -26.84
CA THR A 546 3.93 -4.17 -26.37
C THR A 546 5.16 -5.04 -26.17
N PHE A 547 5.87 -5.28 -27.27
CA PHE A 547 7.09 -6.07 -27.27
C PHE A 547 8.31 -5.17 -27.37
N ARG A 548 9.29 -5.46 -26.52
CA ARG A 548 10.62 -4.88 -26.62
C ARG A 548 11.49 -5.85 -27.38
N SER A 549 12.13 -5.34 -28.42
CA SER A 549 12.98 -6.12 -29.30
C SER A 549 14.15 -6.71 -28.50
N PRO A 550 14.31 -8.04 -28.43
CA PRO A 550 15.42 -8.66 -27.70
C PRO A 550 16.78 -8.25 -28.27
N TRP A 551 16.81 -7.79 -29.52
CA TRP A 551 17.98 -7.20 -30.17
C TRP A 551 18.60 -6.03 -29.41
N ARG A 552 17.83 -5.37 -28.53
CA ARG A 552 18.35 -4.39 -27.56
C ARG A 552 19.52 -4.95 -26.74
N TYR A 553 19.62 -6.26 -26.58
CA TYR A 553 20.63 -6.94 -25.76
C TYR A 553 21.72 -7.67 -26.57
N VAL A 554 21.69 -7.62 -27.90
CA VAL A 554 22.71 -8.27 -28.75
C VAL A 554 23.87 -7.29 -29.02
N GLY A 555 25.09 -7.65 -28.62
CA GLY A 555 26.33 -6.94 -28.96
C GLY A 555 26.78 -5.80 -28.02
N LYS A 556 28.07 -5.40 -28.17
CA LYS A 556 28.72 -4.31 -27.41
C LYS A 556 28.12 -2.94 -27.74
N PRO A 557 28.10 -1.98 -26.79
CA PRO A 557 27.44 -0.69 -26.96
C PRO A 557 28.02 0.12 -28.13
N GLN A 558 27.28 0.21 -29.23
CA GLN A 558 27.43 1.27 -30.23
C GLN A 558 26.89 2.59 -29.65
N ASN A 559 27.19 3.73 -30.30
CA ASN A 559 26.72 5.07 -29.91
C ASN A 559 25.22 5.06 -29.50
N GLY A 560 24.95 5.37 -28.22
CA GLY A 560 23.66 5.11 -27.58
C GLY A 560 22.45 5.75 -28.26
N ARG A 561 22.60 6.90 -28.92
CA ARG A 561 21.49 7.57 -29.63
C ARG A 561 21.06 6.86 -30.91
N VAL A 562 22.02 6.30 -31.66
CA VAL A 562 21.73 5.55 -32.89
C VAL A 562 21.05 4.23 -32.52
N ARG A 563 21.57 3.56 -31.48
CA ARG A 563 20.98 2.33 -30.93
C ARG A 563 19.54 2.54 -30.47
N LEU A 564 19.25 3.60 -29.72
CA LEU A 564 17.89 3.85 -29.22
C LEU A 564 16.85 4.00 -30.34
N ARG A 565 17.16 4.78 -31.38
CA ARG A 565 16.27 4.95 -32.54
C ARG A 565 16.05 3.64 -33.28
N TRP A 566 17.12 2.90 -33.55
CA TRP A 566 17.02 1.59 -34.19
C TRP A 566 16.18 0.61 -33.35
N CYS A 567 16.41 0.55 -32.02
CA CYS A 567 15.61 -0.28 -31.12
C CYS A 567 14.12 0.11 -31.13
N GLN A 568 13.78 1.40 -31.18
CA GLN A 568 12.40 1.87 -31.30
C GLN A 568 11.76 1.44 -32.64
N GLU A 569 12.52 1.48 -33.74
CA GLU A 569 12.05 0.99 -35.04
C GLU A 569 11.82 -0.53 -35.02
N GLN A 570 12.72 -1.29 -34.40
CA GLN A 570 12.57 -2.73 -34.24
C GLN A 570 11.37 -3.09 -33.35
N ASP A 571 11.18 -2.38 -32.22
CA ASP A 571 10.00 -2.56 -31.36
C ASP A 571 8.70 -2.32 -32.13
N ARG A 572 8.64 -1.23 -32.92
CA ARG A 572 7.47 -0.90 -33.74
C ARG A 572 7.20 -1.94 -34.82
N ALA A 573 8.24 -2.39 -35.53
CA ALA A 573 8.13 -3.42 -36.56
C ALA A 573 7.69 -4.77 -35.97
N LEU A 574 8.21 -5.12 -34.79
CA LEU A 574 7.82 -6.33 -34.06
C LEU A 574 6.36 -6.24 -33.63
N LYS A 575 5.93 -5.13 -33.01
CA LYS A 575 4.53 -4.87 -32.65
C LYS A 575 3.59 -5.04 -33.83
N GLU A 576 3.86 -4.35 -34.94
CA GLU A 576 3.04 -4.42 -36.15
C GLU A 576 2.94 -5.85 -36.72
N ARG A 577 4.06 -6.57 -36.77
CA ARG A 577 4.11 -7.96 -37.24
C ARG A 577 3.30 -8.88 -36.33
N SER A 578 3.45 -8.74 -35.02
CA SER A 578 2.77 -9.57 -34.03
C SER A 578 1.25 -9.33 -34.01
N GLU A 579 0.83 -8.06 -34.09
CA GLU A 579 -0.59 -7.71 -34.18
C GLU A 579 -1.22 -8.21 -35.49
N ARG A 580 -0.54 -8.04 -36.63
CA ARG A 580 -0.99 -8.60 -37.93
C ARG A 580 -1.09 -10.11 -37.92
N PHE A 581 -0.14 -10.79 -37.29
CA PHE A 581 -0.13 -12.25 -37.22
C PHE A 581 -1.38 -12.81 -36.52
N VAL A 582 -1.78 -12.18 -35.40
CA VAL A 582 -2.96 -12.58 -34.62
C VAL A 582 -4.25 -12.13 -35.30
N MET A 583 -4.35 -10.85 -35.69
CA MET A 583 -5.60 -10.28 -36.24
C MET A 583 -5.85 -10.62 -37.71
N GLY A 584 -4.82 -11.06 -38.44
CA GLY A 584 -4.92 -11.32 -39.88
C GLY A 584 -5.39 -10.08 -40.66
N ASN A 585 -6.38 -10.29 -41.53
CA ASN A 585 -6.93 -9.24 -42.38
C ASN A 585 -7.62 -8.11 -41.60
N ARG A 586 -8.04 -8.37 -40.36
CA ARG A 586 -8.71 -7.39 -39.49
C ARG A 586 -7.75 -6.39 -38.85
N TYR A 587 -6.44 -6.57 -39.01
CA TYR A 587 -5.44 -5.61 -38.49
C TYR A 587 -5.69 -4.18 -39.01
N GLY A 588 -6.05 -4.02 -40.28
CA GLY A 588 -6.35 -2.70 -40.86
C GLY A 588 -7.54 -2.01 -40.17
N GLU A 589 -8.50 -2.78 -39.67
CA GLU A 589 -9.69 -2.27 -38.96
C GLU A 589 -9.37 -1.73 -37.56
N LEU A 590 -8.27 -2.21 -36.93
CA LEU A 590 -7.88 -1.77 -35.58
C LEU A 590 -7.65 -0.27 -35.52
N TYR A 591 -6.96 0.25 -36.52
CA TYR A 591 -6.56 1.65 -36.63
C TYR A 591 -7.43 2.45 -37.61
N ALA A 592 -8.37 1.79 -38.29
CA ALA A 592 -9.38 2.46 -39.10
C ALA A 592 -10.21 3.43 -38.23
N ASN A 593 -10.73 4.49 -38.86
CA ASN A 593 -11.59 5.49 -38.22
C ASN A 593 -10.93 6.27 -37.07
N GLY A 594 -9.60 6.37 -37.04
CA GLY A 594 -8.88 7.16 -36.03
C GLY A 594 -8.96 6.59 -34.62
N ARG A 595 -9.29 5.30 -34.47
CA ARG A 595 -9.25 4.61 -33.18
C ARG A 595 -7.80 4.61 -32.67
N LYS A 596 -7.61 5.15 -31.48
CA LYS A 596 -6.31 5.16 -30.81
C LYS A 596 -6.13 3.88 -30.01
N GLU A 597 -4.89 3.39 -29.98
CA GLU A 597 -4.50 2.37 -29.02
C GLU A 597 -4.84 2.85 -27.60
N PRO A 598 -5.40 1.98 -26.73
CA PRO A 598 -5.60 2.32 -25.34
C PRO A 598 -4.28 2.77 -24.70
N ARG A 599 -4.36 3.64 -23.70
CA ARG A 599 -3.16 4.11 -23.01
C ARG A 599 -2.38 2.94 -22.38
N GLU A 600 -1.08 3.09 -22.24
CA GLU A 600 -0.27 2.19 -21.41
C GLU A 600 -0.76 2.22 -19.96
N SER A 601 -0.82 1.04 -19.37
CA SER A 601 -1.31 0.82 -18.01
C SER A 601 -0.36 1.43 -16.97
N PHE A 602 -0.88 1.84 -15.83
CA PHE A 602 -0.14 2.55 -14.79
C PHE A 602 1.07 1.78 -14.26
N TRP A 603 1.01 0.45 -14.24
CA TRP A 603 2.12 -0.40 -13.77
C TRP A 603 3.40 -0.20 -14.59
N THR A 604 3.29 0.17 -15.87
CA THR A 604 4.45 0.45 -16.71
C THR A 604 5.26 1.64 -16.17
N TRP A 605 4.60 2.63 -15.56
CA TRP A 605 5.25 3.82 -15.01
C TRP A 605 5.86 3.60 -13.65
N THR A 606 5.21 2.82 -12.77
CA THR A 606 5.81 2.45 -11.48
C THR A 606 7.12 1.71 -11.70
N HIS A 607 7.20 0.89 -12.76
CA HIS A 607 8.42 0.21 -13.19
C HIS A 607 9.55 1.18 -13.58
N TYR A 608 9.24 2.34 -14.17
CA TYR A 608 10.27 3.33 -14.55
C TYR A 608 10.58 4.36 -13.46
N ALA A 609 9.60 4.72 -12.62
CA ALA A 609 9.77 5.75 -11.58
C ALA A 609 10.60 5.25 -10.38
N GLN A 610 10.74 3.93 -10.22
CA GLN A 610 11.59 3.32 -9.20
C GLN A 610 13.09 3.19 -9.63
N CYS A 611 13.50 3.66 -10.82
CA CYS A 611 14.84 3.42 -11.41
C CYS A 611 15.94 4.48 -11.23
#